data_AF-R8VY63-F1
#
_entry.id   AF-R8VY63-F1
#
_cell.length_a   1.000
_cell.length_b   1.000
_cell.length_c   1.000
_cell.angle_alpha   90.00
_cell.angle_beta   90.00
_cell.angle_gamma   90.00
#
_symmetry.space_group_name_H-M   'P 1'
#
loop_
_entity.id
_entity.type
_entity.pdbx_description
1 polymer ?
#
loop_
_entity_poly.entity_id
_entity_poly.type
_entity_poly.pdbx_seq_one_letter_code
_entity_poly.pdbx_strand_id
1 'polypeptide(L)'
;MIQLDIGQLVALMGIPSAITGLCFWMIQRQLSKRDAELDRRDAARERNEVLLVRSVGAAIALGEATATALKNGHANGETEAALQYAQKIKHEQKDFLTEQGIHAIY
;
A
#
# COMPACT_ATOMS: atom_id res chain seq x y z
N MET A 1 -45.22 15.52 -43.43
CA MET A 1 -43.75 15.65 -43.29
C MET A 1 -43.46 16.32 -41.97
N ILE A 2 -42.74 15.67 -41.06
CA ILE A 2 -42.29 16.33 -39.82
C ILE A 2 -41.22 17.33 -40.24
N GLN A 3 -41.49 18.64 -40.12
CA GLN A 3 -40.44 19.65 -40.26
C GLN A 3 -39.70 19.71 -38.93
N LEU A 4 -38.50 19.13 -38.87
CA LEU A 4 -37.60 19.29 -37.74
C LEU A 4 -36.90 20.64 -37.87
N ASP A 5 -37.12 21.52 -36.90
CA ASP A 5 -36.36 22.74 -36.75
C ASP A 5 -34.90 22.43 -36.34
N ILE A 6 -33.96 23.32 -36.68
CA ILE A 6 -32.53 23.16 -36.39
C ILE A 6 -32.32 22.95 -34.88
N GLY A 7 -33.09 23.63 -34.02
CA GLY A 7 -33.05 23.44 -32.57
C GLY A 7 -33.46 22.03 -32.14
N GLN A 8 -34.45 21.42 -32.80
CA GLN A 8 -34.88 20.05 -32.51
C GLN A 8 -33.86 19.02 -32.97
N LEU A 9 -33.15 19.29 -34.07
CA LEU A 9 -32.10 18.42 -34.59
C LEU A 9 -30.86 18.43 -33.68
N VAL A 10 -30.47 19.61 -33.18
CA VAL A 10 -29.41 19.75 -32.17
C VAL A 10 -29.79 19.08 -30.85
N ALA A 11 -31.03 19.23 -30.39
CA ALA A 11 -31.50 18.54 -29.19
C ALA A 11 -31.50 17.01 -29.36
N LEU A 12 -31.95 16.51 -30.51
CA LEU A 12 -32.00 15.08 -30.82
C LEU A 12 -30.62 14.43 -30.79
N MET A 13 -29.57 15.13 -31.26
CA MET A 13 -28.21 14.61 -31.26
C MET A 13 -27.43 14.94 -29.96
N GLY A 14 -27.73 16.09 -29.36
CA GLY A 14 -27.05 16.60 -28.18
C GLY A 14 -27.44 15.85 -26.90
N ILE A 15 -28.71 15.49 -26.73
CA ILE A 15 -29.19 14.79 -25.53
C ILE A 15 -28.52 13.40 -25.40
N PRO A 16 -28.53 12.53 -26.43
CA PRO A 16 -27.83 11.25 -26.33
C PRO A 16 -26.32 11.41 -26.11
N SER A 17 -25.69 12.37 -26.79
CA SER A 17 -24.24 12.63 -26.64
C SER A 17 -23.87 13.08 -25.23
N ALA A 18 -24.68 13.94 -24.61
CA ALA A 18 -24.50 14.39 -23.23
C ALA A 18 -24.69 13.23 -22.24
N ILE A 19 -25.69 12.36 -22.46
CA ILE A 19 -25.90 11.16 -21.64
C ILE A 19 -24.70 10.23 -21.76
N THR A 20 -24.19 9.97 -22.97
CA THR A 20 -23.00 9.15 -23.18
C THR A 20 -21.78 9.74 -22.47
N GLY A 21 -21.54 11.05 -22.61
CA GLY A 21 -20.44 11.73 -21.91
C GLY A 21 -20.55 11.64 -20.38
N LEU A 22 -21.76 11.81 -19.84
CA LEU A 22 -22.02 11.66 -18.40
C LEU A 22 -21.77 10.21 -17.94
N CYS A 23 -22.22 9.21 -18.70
CA CYS A 23 -21.97 7.80 -18.41
C CYS A 23 -20.48 7.48 -18.38
N PHE A 24 -19.72 7.92 -19.39
CA PHE A 24 -18.26 7.73 -19.42
C PHE A 24 -17.57 8.43 -18.26
N TRP A 25 -17.98 9.64 -17.90
CA TRP A 25 -17.43 10.36 -16.75
C TRP A 25 -17.67 9.60 -15.43
N MET A 26 -18.87 9.05 -15.24
CA MET A 26 -19.19 8.24 -14.06
C MET A 26 -18.33 6.96 -14.00
N ILE A 27 -18.13 6.28 -15.14
CA ILE A 27 -17.28 5.08 -15.23
C ILE A 27 -15.82 5.43 -14.93
N GLN A 28 -15.27 6.45 -15.59
CA GLN A 28 -13.89 6.89 -15.37
C GLN A 28 -13.66 7.26 -13.90
N ARG A 29 -14.61 7.99 -13.30
CA ARG A 29 -14.53 8.35 -11.87
C ARG A 29 -14.52 7.13 -10.96
N GLN A 30 -15.27 6.07 -11.29
CA GLN A 30 -15.23 4.83 -10.52
C GLN A 30 -13.91 4.08 -10.72
N LEU A 31 -13.42 3.96 -11.95
CA LEU A 31 -12.13 3.32 -12.25
C LEU A 31 -10.98 4.02 -11.54
N SER A 32 -10.87 5.35 -11.66
CA SER A 32 -9.81 6.10 -10.99
C SER A 32 -9.84 5.96 -9.46
N LYS A 33 -11.01 5.81 -8.84
CA LYS A 33 -11.12 5.51 -7.40
C LYS A 33 -10.61 4.11 -7.06
N ARG A 34 -10.92 3.12 -7.90
CA ARG A 34 -10.45 1.74 -7.71
C ARG A 34 -8.95 1.63 -7.92
N ASP A 35 -8.42 2.26 -8.95
CA ASP A 35 -6.98 2.26 -9.24
C ASP A 35 -6.21 2.91 -8.08
N ALA A 36 -6.67 4.07 -7.59
CA ALA A 36 -6.04 4.72 -6.43
C ALA A 36 -6.07 3.86 -5.15
N GLU A 37 -7.11 3.04 -4.96
CA GLU A 37 -7.18 2.11 -3.83
C GLU A 37 -6.25 0.91 -4.02
N LEU A 38 -6.14 0.38 -5.24
CA LEU A 38 -5.20 -0.68 -5.56
C LEU A 38 -3.75 -0.22 -5.36
N ASP A 39 -3.39 0.96 -5.86
CA ASP A 39 -2.05 1.54 -5.69
C ASP A 39 -1.67 1.69 -4.22
N ARG A 40 -2.60 2.15 -3.36
CA ARG A 40 -2.36 2.23 -1.91
C ARG A 40 -2.12 0.88 -1.28
N ARG A 41 -2.92 -0.12 -1.66
CA ARG A 41 -2.78 -1.49 -1.14
C ARG A 41 -1.49 -2.14 -1.59
N ASP A 42 -1.06 -1.90 -2.82
CA ASP A 42 0.18 -2.45 -3.35
C ASP A 42 1.41 -1.75 -2.73
N ALA A 43 1.37 -0.44 -2.52
CA ALA A 43 2.41 0.27 -1.76
C ALA A 43 2.52 -0.22 -0.30
N ALA A 44 1.39 -0.49 0.35
CA ALA A 44 1.37 -1.07 1.69
C ALA A 44 1.95 -2.50 1.70
N ARG A 45 1.64 -3.31 0.69
CA ARG A 45 2.21 -4.65 0.54
C ARG A 45 3.72 -4.62 0.34
N GLU A 46 4.21 -3.79 -0.58
CA GLU A 46 5.64 -3.62 -0.83
C GLU A 46 6.37 -3.23 0.46
N ARG A 47 5.85 -2.25 1.20
CA ARG A 47 6.43 -1.81 2.47
C ARG A 47 6.42 -2.93 3.52
N ASN A 48 5.37 -3.74 3.56
CA ASN A 48 5.29 -4.90 4.45
C ASN A 48 6.36 -5.95 4.10
N GLU A 49 6.53 -6.27 2.82
CA GLU A 49 7.53 -7.23 2.35
C GLU A 49 8.96 -6.77 2.70
N VAL A 50 9.25 -5.48 2.50
CA VAL A 50 10.54 -4.89 2.89
C VAL A 50 10.77 -5.01 4.40
N LEU A 51 9.76 -4.71 5.22
CA LEU A 51 9.87 -4.84 6.68
C LEU A 51 10.03 -6.29 7.12
N LEU A 52 9.34 -7.24 6.47
CA LEU A 52 9.50 -8.67 6.73
C LEU A 52 10.93 -9.14 6.45
N VAL A 53 11.50 -8.77 5.30
CA VAL A 53 12.89 -9.10 4.95
C VAL A 53 13.87 -8.50 5.96
N ARG A 54 13.67 -7.24 6.36
CA ARG A 54 14.49 -6.59 7.38
C ARG A 54 14.38 -7.29 8.73
N SER A 55 13.18 -7.71 9.14
CA SER A 55 12.95 -8.45 10.38
C SER A 55 13.65 -9.80 10.39
N VAL A 56 13.57 -10.54 9.27
CA VAL A 56 14.31 -11.80 9.11
C VAL A 56 15.82 -11.56 9.18
N GLY A 57 16.32 -10.56 8.46
CA GLY A 57 17.75 -10.21 8.51
C GLY A 57 18.22 -9.82 9.91
N ALA A 58 17.41 -9.07 10.65
CA ALA A 58 17.73 -8.70 12.04
C ALA A 58 17.72 -9.90 12.99
N ALA A 59 16.78 -10.84 12.82
CA ALA A 59 16.76 -12.08 13.57
C ALA A 59 17.97 -12.97 13.28
N ILE A 60 18.40 -13.05 12.01
CA ILE A 60 19.62 -13.77 11.61
C ILE A 60 20.85 -13.13 12.25
N ALA A 61 21.02 -11.82 12.13
CA ALA A 61 22.16 -11.10 12.72
C ALA A 61 22.23 -11.27 14.25
N LEU A 62 21.07 -11.21 14.93
CA LEU A 62 21.00 -11.50 16.36
C LEU A 62 21.34 -12.96 16.67
N GLY A 63 20.88 -13.91 15.86
CA GLY A 63 21.21 -15.33 15.99
C GLY A 63 22.72 -15.59 15.83
N GLU A 64 23.36 -14.99 14.83
CA GLU A 64 24.81 -15.10 14.60
C GLU A 64 25.63 -14.50 15.75
N ALA A 65 25.24 -13.31 16.22
CA ALA A 65 25.89 -12.68 17.36
C ALA A 65 25.71 -13.49 18.65
N THR A 66 24.53 -14.09 18.84
CA THR A 66 24.24 -14.98 19.98
C THR A 66 25.04 -16.27 19.90
N ALA A 67 25.12 -16.91 18.73
CA ALA A 67 25.94 -18.11 18.53
C ALA A 67 27.43 -17.82 18.79
N THR A 68 27.91 -16.64 18.38
CA THR A 68 29.27 -16.18 18.64
C THR A 68 29.51 -15.96 20.13
N ALA A 69 28.59 -15.30 20.83
CA ALA A 69 28.66 -15.11 22.27
C ALA A 69 28.67 -16.45 23.04
N LEU A 70 27.83 -17.40 22.62
CA LEU A 70 27.80 -18.75 23.20
C LEU A 70 29.13 -19.50 22.98
N LYS A 71 29.69 -19.43 21.76
CA LYS A 71 30.99 -20.03 21.45
C LYS A 71 32.13 -19.42 22.28
N ASN A 72 32.09 -18.11 22.50
CA ASN A 72 33.12 -17.36 23.22
C ASN A 72 32.89 -17.33 24.74
N GLY A 73 31.76 -17.85 25.22
CA GLY A 73 31.41 -17.95 26.65
C GLY A 73 31.03 -16.62 27.32
N HIS A 74 30.84 -15.54 26.57
CA HIS A 74 30.41 -14.25 27.10
C HIS A 74 29.68 -13.41 26.03
N ALA A 75 28.73 -12.59 26.47
CA ALA A 75 28.14 -11.56 25.62
C ALA A 75 29.16 -10.44 25.36
N ASN A 76 29.17 -9.93 24.13
CA ASN A 76 30.06 -8.85 23.70
C ASN A 76 29.27 -7.68 23.08
N GLY A 77 29.97 -6.61 22.70
CA GLY A 77 29.34 -5.44 22.08
C GLY A 77 28.63 -5.74 20.76
N GLU A 78 29.00 -6.80 20.06
CA GLU A 78 28.33 -7.24 18.82
C GLU A 78 26.95 -7.83 19.13
N THR A 79 26.82 -8.61 20.22
CA THR A 79 25.52 -9.11 20.69
C THR A 79 24.58 -7.97 21.08
N GLU A 80 25.09 -6.98 21.79
CA GLU A 80 24.31 -5.80 22.19
C GLU A 80 23.86 -4.99 20.96
N ALA A 81 24.76 -4.74 20.01
CA ALA A 81 24.43 -4.05 18.77
C ALA A 81 23.39 -4.80 17.93
N ALA A 82 23.54 -6.13 17.81
CA ALA A 82 22.57 -6.96 17.09
C ALA A 82 21.20 -6.98 17.79
N LEU A 83 21.18 -6.98 19.13
CA LEU A 83 19.95 -6.92 19.91
C LEU A 83 19.23 -5.58 19.72
N GLN A 84 19.96 -4.46 19.77
CA GLN A 84 19.41 -3.13 19.52
C GLN A 84 18.87 -3.00 18.08
N TYR A 85 19.60 -3.54 17.10
CA TYR A 85 19.14 -3.58 15.72
C TYR A 85 17.82 -4.38 15.59
N ALA A 86 17.76 -5.60 16.15
CA ALA A 86 16.55 -6.41 16.15
C ALA A 86 15.36 -5.75 16.85
N GLN A 87 15.61 -5.06 17.98
CA GLN A 87 14.57 -4.30 18.66
C GLN A 87 14.03 -3.16 17.80
N LYS A 88 14.90 -2.38 17.16
CA LYS A 88 14.50 -1.28 16.27
C LYS A 88 13.61 -1.79 15.13
N ILE A 89 14.04 -2.84 14.42
CA ILE A 89 13.27 -3.40 13.31
C ILE A 89 11.93 -3.96 13.77
N LYS A 90 11.91 -4.66 14.91
CA LYS A 90 10.67 -5.16 15.52
C LYS A 90 9.68 -4.03 15.83
N HIS A 91 10.17 -2.90 16.35
CA HIS A 91 9.32 -1.74 16.61
C HIS A 91 8.78 -1.11 15.32
N GLU A 92 9.64 -0.91 14.32
CA GLU A 92 9.22 -0.42 12.99
C GLU A 92 8.14 -1.32 12.36
N GLN A 93 8.32 -2.65 12.42
CA GLN A 93 7.34 -3.60 11.90
C GLN A 93 6.01 -3.55 12.68
N LYS A 94 6.07 -3.51 14.01
CA LYS A 94 4.89 -3.42 14.87
C LYS A 94 4.09 -2.15 14.62
N ASP A 95 4.78 -1.01 14.52
CA ASP A 95 4.13 0.29 14.31
C ASP A 95 3.47 0.34 12.92
N PHE A 96 4.14 -0.18 11.89
CA PHE A 96 3.55 -0.31 10.55
C PHE A 96 2.30 -1.20 10.54
N LEU A 97 2.35 -2.39 11.16
CA LEU A 97 1.18 -3.28 11.23
C LEU A 97 0.03 -2.65 12.03
N THR A 98 0.35 -1.84 13.04
CA THR A 98 -0.64 -1.10 13.83
C THR A 98 -1.32 -0.03 12.97
N GLU A 99 -0.54 0.75 12.21
CA GLU A 99 -1.06 1.76 11.28
C GLU A 99 -1.96 1.12 10.22
N GLN A 100 -1.51 0.02 9.60
CA GLN A 100 -2.33 -0.73 8.63
C GLN A 100 -3.59 -1.32 9.26
N GLY A 101 -3.52 -1.79 10.51
CA GLY A 101 -4.67 -2.29 11.25
C GLY A 101 -5.72 -1.20 11.51
N ILE A 102 -5.29 0.02 11.83
CA ILE A 102 -6.20 1.17 11.97
C ILE A 102 -6.84 1.54 10.62
N HIS A 103 -6.04 1.60 9.54
CA HIS A 103 -6.56 1.88 8.19
C HIS A 103 -7.53 0.82 7.67
N ALA A 104 -7.43 -0.44 8.13
CA ALA A 104 -8.38 -1.48 7.74
C ALA A 104 -9.74 -1.34 8.45
N ILE A 105 -9.81 -0.61 9.57
CA ILE A 105 -11.04 -0.41 10.36
C ILE A 105 -11.83 0.81 9.87
N TYR A 106 -11.16 1.85 9.37
CA TYR A 106 -11.74 3.14 8.98
C TYR A 106 -11.76 3.34 7.47
#